data_AF-A0A1V5Q5D2-F1
#
_entry.id   AF-A0A1V5Q5D2-F1
#
_cell.length_a   1.000
_cell.length_b   1.000
_cell.length_c   1.000
_cell.angle_alpha   90.00
_cell.angle_beta   90.00
_cell.angle_gamma   90.00
#
_symmetry.space_group_name_H-M   'P 1'
#
loop_
_entity.id
_entity.type
_entity.pdbx_description
1 polymer ?
#
loop_
_entity_poly.entity_id
_entity_poly.type
_entity_poly.pdbx_seq_one_letter_code
_entity_poly.pdbx_strand_id
1 'polypeptide(L)'
;MPPLTAALAISFLILLNVIQIAYAIQISKNVDGAELYVYHANILLLSARVIYRHMKETAEMFRERVSSNEDHKMISRIYNVIDRLSKYSILIFIVLFFVIAVIEILFVLLGQGLDAPVKAFTETADWTFSKQIPPPPLEHEGHYLCTVAAGGHGKIVKPLRLGTRRNETIVVNRQLCVANAFEELIQERTTGLHRKIRGAYDKYGYPLSRKITTPLRADIIYFLMKPLEWIFLIYLYVFDLRPEKRIAGQYPYVEP
;
A
#
# COMPACT_ATOMS: atom_id res chain seq x y z
N MET A 1 -36.53 -14.10 22.47
CA MET A 1 -35.90 -15.41 22.16
C MET A 1 -34.73 -15.64 23.10
N PRO A 2 -34.40 -16.90 23.46
CA PRO A 2 -33.14 -17.21 24.12
C PRO A 2 -31.93 -16.60 23.36
N PRO A 3 -30.87 -16.15 24.03
CA PRO A 3 -29.77 -15.42 23.39
C PRO A 3 -29.07 -16.22 22.29
N LEU A 4 -28.88 -17.53 22.51
CA LEU A 4 -28.22 -18.41 21.55
C LEU A 4 -29.06 -18.57 20.27
N THR A 5 -30.37 -18.74 20.40
CA THR A 5 -31.26 -18.91 19.24
C THR A 5 -31.40 -17.60 18.47
N ALA A 6 -31.42 -16.46 19.16
CA ALA A 6 -31.39 -15.14 18.53
C ALA A 6 -30.07 -14.91 17.75
N ALA A 7 -28.92 -15.20 18.37
CA ALA A 7 -27.61 -15.04 17.73
C ALA A 7 -27.49 -15.91 16.47
N LEU A 8 -27.90 -17.18 16.54
CA LEU A 8 -27.91 -18.07 15.39
C LEU A 8 -28.86 -17.57 14.29
N ALA A 9 -30.08 -17.17 14.64
CA ALA A 9 -31.05 -16.68 13.67
C ALA A 9 -30.57 -15.41 12.94
N ILE A 10 -30.00 -14.45 13.67
CA ILE A 10 -29.43 -13.23 13.08
C ILE A 10 -28.21 -13.53 12.22
N SER A 11 -27.33 -14.44 12.67
CA SER A 11 -26.16 -14.85 11.88
C SER A 11 -26.56 -15.50 10.56
N PHE A 12 -27.54 -16.41 10.58
CA PHE A 12 -28.09 -17.02 9.37
C PHE A 12 -28.77 -15.99 8.48
N LEU A 13 -29.53 -15.05 9.04
CA LEU A 13 -30.19 -13.99 8.28
C LEU A 13 -29.16 -13.10 7.54
N ILE A 14 -28.09 -12.71 8.22
CA ILE A 14 -26.99 -11.93 7.61
C ILE A 14 -26.31 -12.75 6.51
N LEU A 15 -26.01 -14.02 6.76
CA LEU A 15 -25.40 -14.91 5.77
C LEU A 15 -26.29 -15.05 4.52
N LEU A 16 -27.60 -15.24 4.71
CA LEU A 16 -28.57 -15.34 3.62
C LEU A 16 -28.67 -14.05 2.82
N ASN A 17 -28.62 -12.87 3.46
CA ASN A 17 -28.55 -11.58 2.76
C ASN A 17 -27.30 -11.50 1.87
N VAL A 18 -26.13 -11.95 2.34
CA VAL A 18 -24.89 -11.95 1.54
C VAL A 18 -25.04 -12.85 0.31
N ILE A 19 -25.53 -14.08 0.51
CA ILE A 19 -25.77 -15.02 -0.59
C ILE A 19 -26.77 -14.44 -1.59
N GLN A 20 -27.82 -13.79 -1.10
CA GLN A 20 -28.88 -13.21 -1.91
C GLN A 20 -28.41 -12.01 -2.74
N ILE A 21 -27.53 -11.15 -2.20
CA ILE A 21 -26.86 -10.08 -2.96
C ILE A 21 -25.96 -10.68 -4.04
N ALA A 22 -25.14 -11.68 -3.70
CA ALA A 22 -24.25 -12.34 -4.66
C ALA A 22 -25.05 -12.99 -5.80
N TYR A 23 -26.18 -13.63 -5.49
CA TYR A 23 -27.08 -14.22 -6.46
C TYR A 23 -27.73 -13.19 -7.37
N ALA A 24 -28.18 -12.05 -6.82
CA ALA A 24 -28.73 -10.95 -7.61
C ALA A 24 -27.71 -10.37 -8.61
N ILE A 25 -26.45 -10.23 -8.20
CA ILE A 25 -25.34 -9.79 -9.07
C ILE A 25 -25.03 -10.84 -10.15
N GLN A 26 -25.08 -12.13 -9.81
CA GLN A 26 -24.81 -13.19 -10.77
C GLN A 26 -25.88 -13.26 -11.87
N ILE A 27 -27.14 -13.10 -11.50
CA ILE A 27 -28.27 -13.13 -12.45
C ILE A 27 -28.34 -11.86 -13.27
N SER A 28 -27.83 -10.73 -12.77
CA SER A 28 -27.99 -9.45 -13.46
C SER A 28 -27.34 -9.34 -14.83
N LYS A 29 -26.41 -10.24 -15.14
CA LYS A 29 -25.80 -10.35 -16.46
C LYS A 29 -26.68 -11.09 -17.48
N ASN A 30 -27.63 -11.89 -17.02
CA ASN A 30 -28.34 -12.89 -17.84
C ASN A 30 -29.86 -12.72 -17.86
N VAL A 31 -30.43 -11.89 -16.98
CA VAL A 31 -31.89 -11.68 -16.87
C VAL A 31 -32.20 -10.20 -16.88
N ASP A 32 -32.99 -9.80 -17.87
CA ASP A 32 -33.56 -8.45 -18.00
C ASP A 32 -34.92 -8.39 -17.30
N GLY A 33 -35.15 -7.32 -16.53
CA GLY A 33 -36.44 -7.07 -15.86
C GLY A 33 -36.29 -6.58 -14.42
N ALA A 34 -36.95 -5.48 -14.07
CA ALA A 34 -36.85 -4.84 -12.76
C ALA A 34 -37.53 -5.64 -11.63
N GLU A 35 -38.51 -6.48 -11.96
CA GLU A 35 -39.37 -7.19 -11.00
C GLU A 35 -38.58 -8.11 -10.06
N LEU A 36 -37.59 -8.83 -10.60
CA LEU A 36 -36.74 -9.72 -9.81
C LEU A 36 -35.89 -8.93 -8.81
N TYR A 37 -35.40 -7.74 -9.18
CA TYR A 37 -34.61 -6.89 -8.28
C TYR A 37 -35.48 -6.23 -7.22
N VAL A 38 -36.74 -5.88 -7.54
CA VAL A 38 -37.71 -5.39 -6.55
C VAL A 38 -37.98 -6.46 -5.50
N TYR A 39 -38.13 -7.74 -5.91
CA TYR A 39 -38.24 -8.86 -4.97
C TYR A 39 -37.00 -8.96 -4.06
N HIS A 40 -35.79 -8.88 -4.62
CA HIS A 40 -34.56 -8.96 -3.85
C HIS A 40 -34.40 -7.77 -2.88
N ALA A 41 -34.72 -6.56 -3.34
CA ALA A 41 -34.71 -5.37 -2.52
C ALA A 41 -35.71 -5.46 -1.35
N ASN A 42 -36.91 -6.01 -1.60
CA ASN A 42 -37.91 -6.22 -0.55
C ASN A 42 -37.43 -7.18 0.55
N ILE A 43 -36.76 -8.27 0.19
CA ILE A 43 -36.15 -9.19 1.16
C ILE A 43 -35.11 -8.47 2.02
N LEU A 44 -34.24 -7.66 1.39
CA LEU A 44 -33.22 -6.89 2.11
C LEU A 44 -33.83 -5.85 3.05
N LEU A 45 -34.91 -5.18 2.64
CA LEU A 45 -35.62 -4.23 3.49
C LEU A 45 -36.28 -4.92 4.69
N LEU A 46 -36.92 -6.07 4.47
CA LEU A 46 -37.52 -6.87 5.54
C LEU A 46 -36.47 -7.38 6.52
N SER A 47 -35.35 -7.91 6.02
CA SER A 47 -34.27 -8.42 6.87
C SER A 47 -33.59 -7.29 7.64
N ALA A 48 -33.33 -6.13 7.02
CA ALA A 48 -32.82 -4.95 7.69
C ALA A 48 -33.76 -4.46 8.79
N ARG A 49 -35.08 -4.47 8.56
CA ARG A 49 -36.07 -4.11 9.58
C ARG A 49 -36.07 -5.08 10.76
N VAL A 50 -35.94 -6.39 10.51
CA VAL A 50 -35.83 -7.41 11.56
C VAL A 50 -34.56 -7.23 12.37
N ILE A 51 -33.41 -7.02 11.72
CA ILE A 51 -32.12 -6.77 12.38
C ILE A 51 -32.20 -5.50 13.23
N TYR A 52 -32.71 -4.41 12.68
CA TYR A 52 -32.87 -3.14 13.39
C TYR A 52 -33.73 -3.30 14.65
N ARG A 53 -34.89 -3.95 14.52
CA ARG A 53 -35.78 -4.22 15.65
C ARG A 53 -35.08 -5.06 16.72
N HIS A 54 -34.38 -6.13 16.31
CA HIS A 54 -33.66 -7.00 17.23
C HIS A 54 -32.51 -6.26 17.93
N MET A 55 -31.76 -5.43 17.22
CA MET A 55 -30.70 -4.59 17.80
C MET A 55 -31.28 -3.61 18.82
N LYS A 56 -32.41 -2.98 18.52
CA LYS A 56 -33.10 -2.07 19.44
C LYS A 56 -33.55 -2.79 20.70
N GLU A 57 -34.24 -3.92 20.58
CA GLU A 57 -34.70 -4.74 21.71
C GLU A 57 -33.51 -5.24 22.56
N THR A 58 -32.41 -5.65 21.92
CA THR A 58 -31.20 -6.11 22.62
C THR A 58 -30.49 -4.96 23.34
N ALA A 59 -30.46 -3.77 22.75
CA ALA A 59 -29.90 -2.57 23.38
C ALA A 59 -30.74 -2.12 24.58
N GLU A 60 -32.07 -2.20 24.49
CA GLU A 60 -33.00 -1.90 25.59
C GLU A 60 -32.83 -2.89 26.76
N MET A 61 -32.81 -4.21 26.48
CA MET A 61 -32.54 -5.23 27.51
C MET A 61 -31.17 -5.08 28.16
N PHE A 62 -30.14 -4.72 27.38
CA PHE A 62 -28.81 -4.46 27.91
C PHE A 62 -28.81 -3.22 28.81
N ARG A 63 -29.51 -2.15 28.41
CA ARG A 63 -29.67 -0.93 29.20
C ARG A 63 -30.34 -1.20 30.54
N GLU A 64 -31.41 -1.98 30.56
CA GLU A 64 -32.09 -2.38 31.81
C GLU A 64 -31.16 -3.14 32.75
N ARG A 65 -30.40 -4.13 32.24
CA ARG A 65 -29.41 -4.89 33.03
C ARG A 65 -28.28 -4.03 33.59
N VAL A 66 -27.80 -3.04 32.83
CA VAL A 66 -26.77 -2.11 33.29
C VAL A 66 -27.32 -1.13 34.32
N SER A 67 -28.59 -0.73 34.21
CA SER A 67 -29.24 0.14 35.21
C SER A 67 -29.58 -0.58 36.52
N SER A 68 -29.80 -1.90 36.49
CA SER A 68 -30.14 -2.69 37.68
C SER A 68 -28.92 -3.23 38.44
N ASN A 69 -27.73 -3.26 37.83
CA ASN A 69 -26.47 -3.70 38.45
C ASN A 69 -25.53 -2.50 38.68
N GLU A 70 -25.50 -1.95 39.90
CA GLU A 70 -24.63 -0.82 40.27
C GLU A 70 -23.12 -1.15 40.25
N ASP A 71 -22.75 -2.44 40.26
CA ASP A 71 -21.37 -2.90 40.50
C ASP A 71 -20.37 -2.61 39.36
N HIS A 72 -20.82 -2.29 38.15
CA HIS A 72 -19.93 -2.13 36.99
C HIS A 72 -19.83 -0.68 36.50
N LYS A 73 -19.33 0.23 37.36
CA LYS A 73 -19.04 1.64 37.04
C LYS A 73 -18.24 1.86 35.74
N MET A 74 -17.39 0.91 35.35
CA MET A 74 -16.63 0.99 34.09
C MET A 74 -17.51 0.75 32.86
N ILE A 75 -18.41 -0.25 32.91
CA ILE A 75 -19.31 -0.59 31.80
C ILE A 75 -20.31 0.54 31.56
N SER A 76 -20.85 1.13 32.63
CA SER A 76 -21.75 2.28 32.51
C SER A 76 -21.07 3.52 31.93
N ARG A 77 -19.78 3.76 32.24
CA ARG A 77 -18.98 4.81 31.59
C ARG A 77 -18.79 4.56 30.10
N ILE A 78 -18.42 3.33 29.70
CA ILE A 78 -18.25 2.96 28.29
C ILE A 78 -19.57 3.14 27.53
N TYR A 79 -20.68 2.67 28.12
CA TYR A 79 -22.01 2.85 27.54
C TYR A 79 -22.37 4.33 27.34
N ASN A 80 -22.14 5.17 28.35
CA ASN A 80 -22.39 6.61 28.26
C ASN A 80 -21.50 7.33 27.22
N VAL A 81 -20.31 6.79 26.93
CA VAL A 81 -19.46 7.28 25.84
C VAL A 81 -20.04 6.84 24.49
N ILE A 82 -20.43 5.58 24.35
CA ILE A 82 -21.04 5.04 23.12
C ILE A 82 -22.37 5.74 22.81
N ASP A 83 -23.22 5.98 23.81
CA ASP A 83 -24.50 6.70 23.63
C ASP A 83 -24.28 8.15 23.20
N ARG A 84 -23.24 8.81 23.70
CA ARG A 84 -22.88 10.15 23.23
C ARG A 84 -22.35 10.12 21.80
N LEU A 85 -21.55 9.13 21.43
CA LEU A 85 -21.00 8.96 20.09
C LEU A 85 -22.06 8.58 19.05
N SER A 86 -23.05 7.76 19.42
CA SER A 86 -24.11 7.31 18.51
C SER A 86 -24.94 8.46 17.94
N LYS A 87 -25.11 9.54 18.72
CA LYS A 87 -25.77 10.80 18.31
C LYS A 87 -25.05 11.50 17.15
N TYR A 88 -23.74 11.26 17.02
CA TYR A 88 -22.90 11.81 15.95
C TYR A 88 -22.54 10.76 14.88
N SER A 89 -23.28 9.65 14.81
CA SER A 89 -23.01 8.54 13.88
C SER A 89 -22.80 8.98 12.43
N ILE A 90 -23.60 9.93 11.93
CA ILE A 90 -23.45 10.51 10.58
C ILE A 90 -22.13 11.27 10.45
N LEU A 91 -21.76 12.08 11.44
CA LEU A 91 -20.51 12.84 11.44
C LEU A 91 -19.29 11.92 11.51
N ILE A 92 -19.34 10.88 12.35
CA ILE A 92 -18.31 9.84 12.43
C ILE A 92 -18.14 9.15 11.07
N PHE A 93 -19.24 8.81 10.38
CA PHE A 93 -19.20 8.21 9.05
C PHE A 93 -18.50 9.13 8.02
N ILE A 94 -18.84 10.42 8.01
CA ILE A 94 -18.22 11.41 7.11
C ILE A 94 -16.70 11.51 7.37
N VAL A 95 -16.30 11.62 8.65
CA VAL A 95 -14.88 11.69 9.01
C VAL A 95 -14.14 10.42 8.60
N LEU A 96 -14.72 9.24 8.87
CA LEU A 96 -14.13 7.96 8.49
C LEU A 96 -13.94 7.86 6.97
N PHE A 97 -14.94 8.29 6.19
CA PHE A 97 -14.86 8.32 4.74
C PHE A 97 -13.68 9.18 4.25
N PHE A 98 -13.50 10.38 4.80
CA PHE A 98 -12.37 11.24 4.46
C PHE A 98 -11.02 10.64 4.87
N VAL A 99 -10.93 10.01 6.04
CA VAL A 99 -9.71 9.33 6.49
C VAL A 99 -9.35 8.20 5.52
N ILE A 100 -10.32 7.38 5.11
CA ILE A 100 -10.12 6.30 4.14
C ILE A 100 -9.67 6.88 2.78
N ALA A 101 -10.31 7.96 2.32
CA ALA A 101 -9.93 8.61 1.06
C ALA A 101 -8.48 9.15 1.08
N VAL A 102 -8.04 9.72 2.20
CA VAL A 102 -6.65 10.16 2.37
C VAL A 102 -5.68 8.98 2.33
N ILE A 103 -6.02 7.86 2.98
CA ILE A 103 -5.21 6.63 2.96
C ILE A 103 -5.11 6.07 1.53
N GLU A 104 -6.21 6.04 0.79
CA GLU A 104 -6.23 5.63 -0.63
C GLU A 104 -5.35 6.52 -1.50
N ILE A 105 -5.46 7.84 -1.35
CA ILE A 105 -4.60 8.80 -2.08
C ILE A 105 -3.12 8.52 -1.75
N LEU A 106 -2.78 8.25 -0.49
CA LEU A 106 -1.41 7.91 -0.10
C LEU A 106 -0.95 6.60 -0.76
N PHE A 107 -1.78 5.56 -0.81
CA PHE A 107 -1.42 4.31 -1.50
C PHE A 107 -1.21 4.52 -3.00
N VAL A 108 -2.10 5.26 -3.66
CA VAL A 108 -1.96 5.61 -5.08
C VAL A 108 -0.67 6.40 -5.33
N LEU A 109 -0.39 7.42 -4.50
CA LEU A 109 0.83 8.23 -4.59
C LEU A 109 2.09 7.45 -4.28
N LEU A 110 2.03 6.37 -3.50
CA LEU A 110 3.17 5.47 -3.25
C LEU A 110 3.28 4.36 -4.31
N GLY A 111 2.44 4.39 -5.35
CA GLY A 111 2.39 3.36 -6.40
C GLY A 111 1.93 2.00 -5.88
N GLN A 112 1.31 1.96 -4.70
CA GLN A 112 0.81 0.78 -4.03
C GLN A 112 -0.64 0.52 -4.46
N GLY A 113 -0.94 -0.73 -4.86
CA GLY A 113 -2.31 -1.16 -5.14
C GLY A 113 -3.11 -1.42 -3.87
N LEU A 114 -4.42 -1.65 -3.99
CA LEU A 114 -5.30 -2.06 -2.88
C LEU A 114 -4.82 -3.33 -2.15
N ASP A 115 -3.93 -4.10 -2.78
CA ASP A 115 -3.30 -5.32 -2.26
C ASP A 115 -1.98 -5.08 -1.53
N ALA A 116 -1.50 -3.83 -1.42
CA ALA A 116 -0.22 -3.52 -0.81
C ALA A 116 -0.05 -3.97 0.65
N PRO A 117 -1.08 -3.86 1.53
CA PRO A 117 -0.98 -4.43 2.86
C PRO A 117 -0.75 -5.95 2.82
N VAL A 118 -1.39 -6.67 1.89
CA VAL A 118 -1.23 -8.12 1.73
C VAL A 118 0.18 -8.45 1.22
N LYS A 119 0.65 -7.73 0.20
CA LYS A 119 2.01 -7.89 -0.36
C LYS A 119 3.12 -7.61 0.63
N ALA A 120 2.92 -6.66 1.54
CA ALA A 120 3.88 -6.36 2.60
C ALA A 120 4.14 -7.55 3.55
N PHE A 121 3.25 -8.54 3.61
CA PHE A 121 3.46 -9.76 4.39
C PHE A 121 3.88 -10.96 3.54
N THR A 122 3.57 -10.96 2.23
CA THR A 122 3.78 -12.12 1.34
C THR A 122 4.97 -11.98 0.38
N GLU A 123 5.47 -10.76 0.14
CA GLU A 123 6.49 -10.47 -0.89
C GLU A 123 7.78 -9.81 -0.37
N THR A 124 7.93 -9.61 0.94
CA THR A 124 9.15 -9.05 1.55
C THR A 124 9.97 -10.12 2.25
N ALA A 125 11.28 -10.19 1.97
CA ALA A 125 12.16 -11.32 2.28
C ALA A 125 12.36 -11.66 3.78
N ASP A 126 11.84 -10.83 4.71
CA ASP A 126 12.02 -11.01 6.16
C ASP A 126 10.73 -11.43 6.91
N TRP A 127 9.59 -11.61 6.21
CA TRP A 127 8.31 -11.91 6.86
C TRP A 127 7.93 -13.40 6.75
N THR A 128 7.30 -13.94 7.79
CA THR A 128 6.98 -15.37 7.96
C THR A 128 6.17 -15.99 6.81
N PHE A 129 5.32 -15.20 6.15
CA PHE A 129 4.49 -15.65 5.02
C PHE A 129 5.12 -15.38 3.65
N SER A 130 6.30 -14.77 3.63
CA SER A 130 7.02 -14.48 2.41
C SER A 130 7.83 -15.67 1.92
N LYS A 131 7.81 -15.90 0.62
CA LYS A 131 8.63 -16.91 -0.06
C LYS A 131 9.93 -16.35 -0.62
N GLN A 132 10.20 -15.06 -0.41
CA GLN A 132 11.38 -14.39 -0.95
C GLN A 132 12.60 -14.60 -0.04
N ILE A 133 13.75 -14.92 -0.62
CA ILE A 133 15.02 -15.11 0.10
C ILE A 133 15.88 -13.85 -0.07
N PRO A 134 16.47 -13.29 0.99
CA PRO A 134 17.34 -12.13 0.87
C PRO A 134 18.66 -12.51 0.15
N PRO A 135 19.15 -11.66 -0.78
CA PRO A 135 20.34 -11.99 -1.56
C PRO A 135 21.63 -11.96 -0.72
N PRO A 136 22.62 -12.81 -1.03
CA PRO A 136 23.92 -12.81 -0.35
C PRO A 136 24.77 -11.58 -0.75
N PRO A 137 25.60 -11.06 0.15
CA PRO A 137 26.46 -9.90 -0.13
C PRO A 137 27.61 -10.31 -1.06
N LEU A 138 27.83 -9.54 -2.13
CA LEU A 138 28.92 -9.72 -3.09
C LEU A 138 29.65 -8.39 -3.34
N GLU A 139 30.97 -8.45 -3.49
CA GLU A 139 31.84 -7.31 -3.82
C GLU A 139 31.82 -6.99 -5.32
N HIS A 140 31.90 -5.71 -5.69
CA HIS A 140 31.91 -5.31 -7.09
C HIS A 140 32.68 -4.01 -7.39
N GLU A 141 33.41 -4.00 -8.52
CA GLU A 141 34.10 -2.84 -9.09
C GLU A 141 33.35 -2.31 -10.34
N GLY A 142 32.77 -1.12 -10.28
CA GLY A 142 32.21 -0.44 -11.46
C GLY A 142 31.11 0.61 -11.19
N HIS A 143 31.04 1.63 -12.07
CA HIS A 143 30.08 2.76 -12.21
C HIS A 143 29.71 3.57 -10.95
N TYR A 144 29.95 4.89 -10.88
CA TYR A 144 29.74 5.75 -9.68
C TYR A 144 28.60 5.34 -8.72
N LEU A 145 27.34 5.31 -9.20
CA LEU A 145 26.20 4.94 -8.35
C LEU A 145 26.19 3.46 -7.99
N CYS A 146 26.67 2.58 -8.87
CA CYS A 146 26.87 1.15 -8.58
C CYS A 146 28.04 0.94 -7.61
N THR A 147 29.11 1.75 -7.68
CA THR A 147 30.24 1.77 -6.74
C THR A 147 29.80 2.28 -5.38
N VAL A 148 28.87 3.23 -5.34
CA VAL A 148 28.26 3.71 -4.08
C VAL A 148 27.31 2.67 -3.51
N ALA A 149 26.47 2.05 -4.35
CA ALA A 149 25.54 1.00 -3.94
C ALA A 149 26.25 -0.28 -3.45
N ALA A 150 27.40 -0.63 -4.04
CA ALA A 150 28.20 -1.79 -3.67
C ALA A 150 29.26 -1.51 -2.58
N GLY A 151 29.85 -0.30 -2.57
CA GLY A 151 31.01 0.03 -1.74
C GLY A 151 30.71 0.79 -0.44
N GLY A 152 29.52 1.36 -0.29
CA GLY A 152 29.13 2.04 0.96
C GLY A 152 28.68 1.07 2.05
N HIS A 153 28.55 1.56 3.28
CA HIS A 153 28.07 0.70 4.37
C HIS A 153 26.62 0.30 4.14
N GLY A 154 26.31 -1.00 4.20
CA GLY A 154 24.98 -1.53 3.87
C GLY A 154 23.82 -0.88 4.65
N LYS A 155 24.05 -0.44 5.89
CA LYS A 155 23.05 0.29 6.70
C LYS A 155 22.69 1.68 6.12
N ILE A 156 23.60 2.29 5.36
CA ILE A 156 23.47 3.61 4.77
C ILE A 156 22.95 3.49 3.33
N VAL A 157 23.68 2.75 2.49
CA VAL A 157 23.40 2.68 1.04
C VAL A 157 22.27 1.72 0.66
N LYS A 158 21.82 0.89 1.61
CA LYS A 158 20.62 0.05 1.55
C LYS A 158 20.47 -0.68 0.21
N PRO A 159 21.35 -1.65 -0.08
CA PRO A 159 21.22 -2.48 -1.28
C PRO A 159 19.87 -3.20 -1.28
N LEU A 160 19.20 -3.23 -2.43
CA LEU A 160 17.86 -3.82 -2.60
C LEU A 160 17.94 -5.21 -3.22
N ARG A 161 18.63 -5.35 -4.37
CA ARG A 161 18.69 -6.59 -5.15
C ARG A 161 19.92 -6.63 -6.06
N LEU A 162 20.17 -7.79 -6.66
CA LEU A 162 21.07 -7.91 -7.81
C LEU A 162 20.32 -7.57 -9.10
N GLY A 163 21.04 -7.02 -10.06
CA GLY A 163 20.54 -6.77 -11.41
C GLY A 163 21.66 -6.99 -12.44
N THR A 164 21.32 -7.03 -13.71
CA THR A 164 22.30 -7.24 -14.78
C THR A 164 22.51 -5.95 -15.56
N ARG A 165 23.76 -5.58 -15.81
CA ARG A 165 24.14 -4.42 -16.62
C ARG A 165 25.34 -4.78 -17.48
N ARG A 166 25.20 -4.67 -18.80
CA ARG A 166 26.26 -5.03 -19.77
C ARG A 166 26.81 -6.44 -19.55
N ASN A 167 25.93 -7.40 -19.25
CA ASN A 167 26.24 -8.79 -18.92
C ASN A 167 27.06 -9.00 -17.63
N GLU A 168 27.16 -7.98 -16.78
CA GLU A 168 27.77 -8.08 -15.45
C GLU A 168 26.69 -7.93 -14.35
N THR A 169 26.85 -8.69 -13.27
CA THR A 169 25.95 -8.65 -12.12
C THR A 169 26.30 -7.47 -11.22
N ILE A 170 25.36 -6.57 -10.99
CA ILE A 170 25.54 -5.36 -10.17
C ILE A 170 24.66 -5.36 -8.92
N VAL A 171 25.12 -4.70 -7.87
CA VAL A 171 24.31 -4.38 -6.69
C VAL A 171 23.43 -3.17 -7.00
N VAL A 172 22.12 -3.33 -6.82
CA VAL A 172 21.11 -2.31 -7.14
C VAL A 172 20.51 -1.78 -5.85
N ASN A 173 20.49 -0.46 -5.69
CA ASN A 173 19.73 0.22 -4.63
C ASN A 173 18.67 1.15 -5.24
N ARG A 174 17.76 1.66 -4.40
CA ARG A 174 16.65 2.51 -4.88
C ARG A 174 17.15 3.76 -5.59
N GLN A 175 18.22 4.37 -5.06
CA GLN A 175 18.80 5.59 -5.61
C GLN A 175 19.31 5.38 -7.06
N LEU A 176 19.92 4.21 -7.34
CA LEU A 176 20.33 3.81 -8.68
C LEU A 176 19.15 3.63 -9.63
N CYS A 177 18.08 2.94 -9.18
CA CYS A 177 16.89 2.76 -10.01
C CYS A 177 16.21 4.10 -10.33
N VAL A 178 16.07 4.99 -9.36
CA VAL A 178 15.47 6.32 -9.53
C VAL A 178 16.27 7.15 -10.53
N ALA A 179 17.59 7.19 -10.39
CA ALA A 179 18.46 7.94 -11.29
C ALA A 179 18.38 7.40 -12.73
N ASN A 180 18.37 6.07 -12.90
CA ASN A 180 18.29 5.45 -14.23
C ASN A 180 16.92 5.63 -14.88
N ALA A 181 15.84 5.48 -14.12
CA ALA A 181 14.47 5.73 -14.59
C ALA A 181 14.27 7.19 -15.03
N PHE A 182 14.86 8.14 -14.30
CA PHE A 182 14.86 9.55 -14.67
C PHE A 182 15.64 9.83 -15.95
N GLU A 183 16.84 9.24 -16.09
CA GLU A 183 17.65 9.36 -17.30
C GLU A 183 16.92 8.82 -18.53
N GLU A 184 16.26 7.65 -18.40
CA GLU A 184 15.44 7.02 -19.43
C GLU A 184 14.24 7.90 -19.83
N LEU A 185 13.48 8.42 -18.86
CA LEU A 185 12.33 9.29 -19.14
C LEU A 185 12.75 10.60 -19.82
N ILE A 186 13.88 11.19 -19.42
CA ILE A 186 14.43 12.37 -20.10
C ILE A 186 14.90 12.04 -21.51
N GLN A 187 15.50 10.87 -21.73
CA GLN A 187 15.91 10.43 -23.06
C GLN A 187 14.71 10.27 -24.00
N GLU A 188 13.61 9.70 -23.52
CA GLU A 188 12.35 9.53 -24.24
C GLU A 188 11.69 10.87 -24.57
N ARG A 189 11.65 11.80 -23.61
CA ARG A 189 10.91 13.06 -23.74
C ARG A 189 11.70 14.18 -24.42
N THR A 190 12.99 14.29 -24.09
CA THR A 190 13.81 15.46 -24.46
C THR A 190 15.27 15.08 -24.72
N THR A 191 15.56 14.59 -25.93
CA THR A 191 16.90 14.13 -26.35
C THR A 191 18.00 15.20 -26.20
N GLY A 192 17.66 16.48 -26.38
CA GLY A 192 18.60 17.59 -26.20
C GLY A 192 19.01 17.84 -24.75
N LEU A 193 18.06 17.71 -23.81
CA LEU A 193 18.31 17.83 -22.37
C LEU A 193 19.15 16.63 -21.88
N HIS A 194 18.80 15.42 -22.34
CA HIS A 194 19.56 14.19 -22.06
C HIS A 194 21.04 14.34 -22.42
N ARG A 195 21.35 14.84 -23.63
CA ARG A 195 22.75 15.04 -24.09
C ARG A 195 23.53 16.03 -23.22
N LYS A 196 22.89 17.11 -22.73
CA LYS A 196 23.54 18.08 -21.84
C LYS A 196 23.84 17.48 -20.47
N ILE A 197 22.89 16.75 -19.89
CA ILE A 197 23.06 16.06 -18.60
C ILE A 197 24.16 15.00 -18.72
N ARG A 198 24.16 14.23 -19.82
CA ARG A 198 25.20 13.23 -20.10
C ARG A 198 26.59 13.85 -20.24
N GLY A 199 26.71 14.96 -20.96
CA GLY A 199 27.98 15.69 -21.09
C GLY A 199 28.51 16.24 -19.76
N ALA A 200 27.63 16.73 -18.89
CA ALA A 200 28.02 17.14 -17.54
C ALA A 200 28.45 15.93 -16.68
N TYR A 201 27.74 14.81 -16.79
CA TYR A 201 28.08 13.57 -16.09
C TYR A 201 29.45 13.01 -16.50
N ASP A 202 29.73 12.92 -17.79
CA ASP A 202 31.01 12.39 -18.29
C ASP A 202 32.19 13.30 -17.88
N LYS A 203 31.96 14.61 -17.78
CA LYS A 203 32.97 15.60 -17.38
C LYS A 203 33.25 15.62 -15.87
N TYR A 204 32.22 15.48 -15.03
CA TYR A 204 32.37 15.66 -13.57
C TYR A 204 32.13 14.38 -12.77
N GLY A 205 31.15 13.56 -13.14
CA GLY A 205 30.75 12.37 -12.40
C GLY A 205 31.69 11.18 -12.60
N TYR A 206 32.12 10.91 -13.83
CA TYR A 206 32.99 9.76 -14.13
C TYR A 206 34.41 9.86 -13.50
N PRO A 207 35.07 11.03 -13.49
CA PRO A 207 36.34 11.17 -12.76
C PRO A 207 36.18 11.08 -11.23
N LEU A 208 35.03 11.48 -10.70
CA LEU A 208 34.73 11.39 -9.27
C LEU A 208 34.54 9.93 -8.84
N SER A 209 33.94 9.09 -9.68
CA SER A 209 33.71 7.67 -9.40
C SER A 209 34.97 6.87 -9.19
N ARG A 210 36.00 7.14 -9.99
CA ARG A 210 37.31 6.47 -9.88
C ARG A 210 38.06 6.81 -8.59
N LYS A 211 37.62 7.84 -7.84
CA LYS A 211 38.23 8.27 -6.57
C LYS A 211 37.49 7.73 -5.34
N ILE A 212 36.37 7.02 -5.54
CA ILE A 212 35.60 6.36 -4.48
C ILE A 212 36.24 5.00 -4.22
N THR A 213 37.27 5.00 -3.40
CA THR A 213 38.01 3.78 -3.04
C THR A 213 37.76 3.34 -1.60
N THR A 214 37.00 4.12 -0.82
CA THR A 214 36.70 3.81 0.58
C THR A 214 35.19 3.86 0.87
N PRO A 215 34.68 3.01 1.78
CA PRO A 215 33.26 2.99 2.14
C PRO A 215 32.73 4.32 2.65
N LEU A 216 33.53 5.04 3.43
CA LEU A 216 33.15 6.35 3.97
C LEU A 216 32.95 7.41 2.88
N ARG A 217 33.74 7.35 1.79
CA ARG A 217 33.55 8.23 0.62
C ARG A 217 32.28 7.88 -0.14
N ALA A 218 31.97 6.58 -0.26
CA ALA A 218 30.73 6.12 -0.87
C ALA A 218 29.50 6.62 -0.08
N ASP A 219 29.54 6.58 1.26
CA ASP A 219 28.45 7.07 2.11
C ASP A 219 28.24 8.59 1.99
N ILE A 220 29.32 9.38 2.02
CA ILE A 220 29.23 10.85 1.86
C ILE A 220 28.55 11.18 0.53
N ILE A 221 28.98 10.49 -0.53
CA ILE A 221 28.41 10.65 -1.86
C ILE A 221 26.93 10.25 -1.89
N TYR A 222 26.57 9.15 -1.23
CA TYR A 222 25.19 8.71 -1.13
C TYR A 222 24.30 9.80 -0.52
N PHE A 223 24.76 10.44 0.56
CA PHE A 223 24.04 11.57 1.18
C PHE A 223 23.97 12.80 0.26
N LEU A 224 25.05 13.14 -0.44
CA LEU A 224 25.05 14.24 -1.42
C LEU A 224 24.09 14.00 -2.58
N MET A 225 23.88 12.74 -2.98
CA MET A 225 22.95 12.36 -4.03
C MET A 225 21.50 12.29 -3.57
N LYS A 226 21.21 12.29 -2.26
CA LYS A 226 19.83 12.22 -1.76
C LYS A 226 18.96 13.41 -2.21
N PRO A 227 19.38 14.68 -2.10
CA PRO A 227 18.62 15.80 -2.64
C PRO A 227 18.30 15.65 -4.14
N LEU A 228 19.26 15.14 -4.92
CA LEU A 228 19.06 14.87 -6.35
C LEU A 228 18.07 13.74 -6.59
N GLU A 229 18.12 12.67 -5.80
CA GLU A 229 17.13 11.58 -5.83
C GLU A 229 15.70 12.10 -5.63
N TRP A 230 15.49 13.04 -4.70
CA TRP A 230 14.18 13.67 -4.51
C TRP A 230 13.74 14.47 -5.75
N ILE A 231 14.64 15.24 -6.37
CA ILE A 231 14.35 15.99 -7.59
C ILE A 231 13.97 15.02 -8.74
N PHE A 232 14.72 13.92 -8.89
CA PHE A 232 14.45 12.89 -9.90
C PHE A 232 13.10 12.20 -9.65
N LEU A 233 12.79 11.88 -8.39
CA LEU A 233 11.48 11.34 -8.01
C LEU A 233 10.36 12.31 -8.35
N ILE A 234 10.46 13.58 -7.93
CA ILE A 234 9.44 14.59 -8.24
C ILE A 234 9.22 14.66 -9.75
N TYR A 235 10.29 14.70 -10.54
CA TYR A 235 10.19 14.72 -12.00
C TYR A 235 9.49 13.47 -12.55
N LEU A 236 9.87 12.27 -12.08
CA LEU A 236 9.21 11.02 -12.48
C LEU A 236 7.72 11.04 -12.13
N TYR A 237 7.35 11.50 -10.94
CA TYR A 237 5.95 11.57 -10.49
C TYR A 237 5.11 12.61 -11.24
N VAL A 238 5.74 13.65 -11.79
CA VAL A 238 5.05 14.67 -12.59
C VAL A 238 4.89 14.24 -14.04
N PHE A 239 5.86 13.53 -14.62
CA PHE A 239 5.94 13.30 -16.07
C PHE A 239 5.77 11.83 -16.52
N ASP A 240 5.70 10.89 -15.58
CA ASP A 240 5.46 9.46 -15.82
C ASP A 240 4.07 9.04 -15.34
N LEU A 241 3.39 8.19 -16.12
CA LEU A 241 2.09 7.62 -15.77
C LEU A 241 2.19 6.53 -14.70
N ARG A 242 3.32 5.81 -14.61
CA ARG A 242 3.55 4.71 -13.67
C ARG A 242 4.99 4.75 -13.13
N PRO A 243 5.37 5.79 -12.37
CA PRO A 243 6.74 6.05 -11.96
C PRO A 243 7.35 4.89 -11.17
N GLU A 244 6.64 4.33 -10.18
CA GLU A 244 7.15 3.21 -9.38
C GLU A 244 7.33 1.91 -10.19
N LYS A 245 6.47 1.67 -11.19
CA LYS A 245 6.65 0.52 -12.10
C LYS A 245 7.91 0.70 -12.94
N ARG A 246 8.19 1.91 -13.44
CA ARG A 246 9.42 2.21 -14.19
C ARG A 246 10.65 2.06 -13.30
N ILE A 247 10.62 2.58 -12.07
CA ILE A 247 11.73 2.46 -11.10
C ILE A 247 12.00 0.98 -10.78
N ALA A 248 10.96 0.19 -10.48
CA ALA A 248 11.08 -1.23 -10.18
C ALA A 248 11.55 -2.07 -11.39
N GLY A 249 11.27 -1.61 -12.61
CA GLY A 249 11.72 -2.26 -13.85
C GLY A 249 13.22 -2.10 -14.14
N GLN A 250 13.92 -1.20 -13.47
CA GLN A 250 15.33 -0.93 -13.77
C GLN A 250 16.25 -2.06 -13.29
N TYR A 251 17.19 -2.46 -14.16
CA TYR A 251 18.17 -3.52 -13.90
C TYR A 251 17.53 -4.86 -13.51
N PRO A 252 16.76 -5.51 -14.41
CA PRO A 252 16.32 -6.87 -14.18
C PRO A 252 17.53 -7.80 -14.06
N TYR A 253 17.42 -8.82 -13.23
CA TYR A 253 18.43 -9.88 -13.15
C TYR A 253 18.22 -10.85 -14.31
N VAL A 254 19.29 -11.08 -15.07
CA VAL A 254 19.37 -12.07 -16.14
C VAL A 254 20.53 -13.00 -15.76
N GLU A 255 20.23 -14.29 -15.62
CA GLU A 255 21.27 -15.30 -15.39
C GLU A 255 22.25 -15.31 -16.58
N PRO A 256 23.57 -15.30 -16.31
CA PRO A 256 24.59 -15.31 -17.36
C PRO A 256 24.64 -16.63 -18.14
#